data_AF-A0A7J6QAU5-F1
#
_entry.id   AF-A0A7J6QAU5-F1
#
_cell.length_a   1.000
_cell.length_b   1.000
_cell.length_c   1.000
_cell.angle_alpha   90.00
_cell.angle_beta   90.00
_cell.angle_gamma   90.00
#
_symmetry.space_group_name_H-M   'P 1'
#
loop_
_entity.id
_entity.type
_entity.pdbx_description
1 polymer ?
#
loop_
_entity_poly.entity_id
_entity_poly.type
_entity_poly.pdbx_seq_one_letter_code
_entity_poly.pdbx_strand_id
1 'polypeptide(L)'
;FHPVPHDAATVASDEDAYHSLVNSLRQQCIGEEEHVPCPLDGSHRRLIYCDYTASGRALRSLEDFISNQVCPMYANTHSVASATARQTAHFREEARDRVKQYFNCSEDDSAIFCGAGATGAIRKFEDMLIKSRVFAPPKSERKLRRA
;
A
#
# COMPACT_ATOMS: atom_id res chain seq x y z
N PHE A 1 15.77 -13.40 -23.69
CA PHE A 1 14.30 -13.49 -23.81
C PHE A 1 13.95 -14.76 -24.57
N HIS A 2 13.80 -15.88 -23.86
CA HIS A 2 13.16 -17.04 -24.45
C HIS A 2 11.64 -16.80 -24.40
N PRO A 3 10.90 -16.92 -25.51
CA PRO A 3 9.46 -16.88 -25.45
C PRO A 3 9.00 -18.16 -24.75
N VAL A 4 8.30 -18.01 -23.62
CA VAL A 4 7.58 -19.11 -22.99
C VAL A 4 6.43 -19.46 -23.94
N PRO A 5 6.33 -20.70 -24.45
CA PRO A 5 5.19 -21.08 -25.27
C PRO A 5 3.97 -21.18 -24.36
N HIS A 6 3.10 -20.18 -24.42
CA HIS A 6 1.78 -20.28 -23.82
C HIS A 6 0.88 -20.99 -24.83
N ASP A 7 0.51 -22.23 -24.51
CA ASP A 7 -0.46 -22.99 -25.31
C ASP A 7 -1.87 -22.39 -25.08
N ALA A 8 -2.74 -22.43 -26.09
CA ALA A 8 -4.03 -21.71 -26.04
C ALA A 8 -4.94 -22.13 -24.88
N ALA A 9 -4.82 -23.39 -24.43
CA ALA A 9 -5.52 -23.90 -23.26
C ALA A 9 -4.97 -23.34 -21.94
N THR A 10 -3.67 -23.04 -21.86
CA THR A 10 -3.05 -22.39 -20.70
C THR A 10 -3.48 -20.92 -20.61
N VAL A 11 -3.59 -20.24 -21.76
CA VAL A 11 -4.10 -18.87 -21.84
C VAL A 11 -5.57 -18.79 -21.43
N ALA A 12 -6.41 -19.72 -21.89
CA ALA A 12 -7.82 -19.77 -21.50
C ALA A 12 -8.02 -20.07 -20.01
N SER A 13 -7.21 -20.98 -19.43
CA SER A 13 -7.25 -21.24 -17.98
C SER A 13 -6.77 -20.05 -17.14
N ASP A 14 -5.81 -19.28 -17.66
CA ASP A 14 -5.31 -18.06 -17.01
C ASP A 14 -6.35 -16.93 -17.07
N GLU A 15 -7.11 -16.82 -18.17
CA GLU A 15 -8.22 -15.86 -18.29
C GLU A 15 -9.36 -16.17 -17.31
N ASP A 16 -9.78 -17.43 -17.20
CA ASP A 16 -10.82 -17.84 -16.25
C ASP A 16 -10.40 -17.58 -14.79
N ALA A 17 -9.14 -17.89 -14.47
CA ALA A 17 -8.57 -17.62 -13.15
C ALA A 17 -8.51 -16.11 -12.86
N TYR A 18 -8.11 -15.29 -13.84
CA TYR A 18 -8.10 -13.85 -13.73
C TYR A 18 -9.50 -13.28 -13.49
N HIS A 19 -10.49 -13.70 -14.28
CA HIS A 19 -11.88 -13.25 -14.12
C HIS A 19 -12.47 -13.66 -12.77
N SER A 20 -12.17 -14.88 -12.31
CA SER A 20 -12.56 -15.35 -10.98
C SER A 20 -11.97 -14.47 -9.87
N LEU A 21 -10.67 -14.16 -9.95
CA LEU A 21 -9.99 -13.26 -9.02
C LEU A 21 -10.59 -11.86 -9.01
N VAL A 22 -10.79 -11.25 -10.18
CA VAL A 22 -11.40 -9.92 -10.30
C VAL A 22 -12.81 -9.90 -9.72
N ASN A 23 -13.61 -10.93 -9.98
CA ASN A 23 -14.95 -11.04 -9.42
C ASN A 23 -14.92 -11.20 -7.89
N SER A 24 -13.98 -11.99 -7.37
CA SER A 24 -13.77 -12.12 -5.92
C SER A 24 -13.42 -10.77 -5.26
N LEU A 25 -12.51 -10.00 -5.86
CA LEU A 25 -12.15 -8.67 -5.37
C LEU A 25 -13.35 -7.71 -5.40
N ARG A 26 -14.14 -7.73 -6.49
CA ARG A 26 -15.35 -6.90 -6.61
C ARG A 26 -16.37 -7.22 -5.51
N GLN A 27 -16.56 -8.49 -5.17
CA GLN A 27 -17.46 -8.92 -4.09
C GLN A 27 -16.97 -8.49 -2.70
N GLN A 28 -15.66 -8.28 -2.53
CA GLN A 28 -15.07 -7.81 -1.28
C GLN A 28 -15.12 -6.29 -1.12
N CYS A 29 -15.34 -5.52 -2.20
CA CYS A 29 -15.44 -4.07 -2.15
C CYS A 29 -16.57 -3.62 -1.23
N ILE A 30 -16.23 -2.89 -0.17
CA ILE A 30 -17.22 -2.40 0.78
C ILE A 30 -18.05 -1.29 0.12
N GLY A 31 -19.36 -1.54 0.06
CA GLY A 31 -20.38 -0.66 -0.52
C GLY A 31 -20.58 -0.81 -2.04
N GLU A 32 -20.12 -1.90 -2.65
CA GLU A 32 -20.30 -2.16 -4.09
C GLU A 32 -21.77 -2.19 -4.53
N GLU A 33 -22.67 -2.60 -3.64
CA GLU A 33 -24.12 -2.66 -3.87
C GLU A 33 -24.89 -1.47 -3.29
N GLU A 34 -24.19 -0.41 -2.91
CA GLU A 34 -24.84 0.81 -2.41
C GLU A 34 -25.67 1.48 -3.50
N HIS A 35 -26.80 2.03 -3.09
CA HIS A 35 -27.70 2.76 -3.96
C HIS A 35 -27.77 4.21 -3.52
N VAL A 36 -27.70 5.11 -4.49
CA VAL A 36 -27.78 6.55 -4.26
C VAL A 36 -29.05 7.12 -4.88
N PRO A 37 -29.69 8.11 -4.25
CA PRO A 37 -30.86 8.78 -4.83
C PRO A 37 -30.44 9.57 -6.07
N CYS A 38 -31.17 9.36 -7.15
CA CYS A 38 -31.03 10.06 -8.41
C CYS A 38 -31.69 11.45 -8.28
N PRO A 39 -30.94 12.55 -8.46
CA PRO A 39 -31.50 13.91 -8.29
C PRO A 39 -32.61 14.28 -9.27
N LEU A 40 -32.69 13.60 -10.43
CA LEU A 40 -33.60 13.97 -11.52
C LEU A 40 -35.01 13.41 -11.34
N ASP A 41 -35.13 12.19 -10.83
CA ASP A 41 -36.41 11.45 -10.78
C ASP A 41 -36.71 10.87 -9.39
N GLY A 42 -35.83 11.06 -8.40
CA GLY A 42 -35.98 10.51 -7.05
C GLY A 42 -35.82 8.98 -6.97
N SER A 43 -35.50 8.31 -8.08
CA SER A 43 -35.22 6.86 -8.08
C SER A 43 -33.93 6.55 -7.34
N HIS A 44 -33.80 5.35 -6.80
CA HIS A 44 -32.52 4.88 -6.26
C HIS A 44 -31.79 4.07 -7.33
N ARG A 45 -30.53 4.40 -7.59
CA ARG A 45 -29.71 3.72 -8.60
C ARG A 45 -28.43 3.20 -7.97
N ARG A 46 -27.97 2.04 -8.44
CA ARG A 46 -26.69 1.45 -7.99
C ARG A 46 -25.56 2.44 -8.22
N LEU A 47 -24.74 2.65 -7.20
CA LEU A 47 -23.56 3.48 -7.26
C LEU A 47 -22.49 2.79 -8.11
N ILE A 48 -22.09 3.43 -9.21
CA ILE A 48 -20.94 2.99 -10.01
C ILE A 48 -19.75 3.87 -9.64
N TYR A 49 -18.78 3.29 -8.94
CA TYR A 49 -17.58 4.00 -8.52
C TYR A 49 -16.54 4.03 -9.65
N CYS A 50 -16.33 5.21 -10.25
CA CYS A 50 -15.40 5.41 -11.35
C CYS A 50 -14.17 6.28 -10.97
N ASP A 51 -13.93 6.50 -9.69
CA ASP A 51 -12.88 7.41 -9.19
C ASP A 51 -11.66 6.67 -8.60
N TYR A 52 -11.41 5.45 -9.09
CA TYR A 52 -10.28 4.61 -8.64
C TYR A 52 -8.90 5.25 -8.86
N THR A 53 -8.80 6.24 -9.75
CA THR A 53 -7.57 7.02 -9.97
C THR A 53 -7.27 7.97 -8.82
N ALA A 54 -8.31 8.47 -8.13
CA ALA A 54 -8.12 9.32 -6.96
C ALA A 54 -7.88 8.48 -5.70
N SER A 55 -8.68 7.43 -5.48
CA SER A 55 -8.50 6.50 -4.38
C SER A 55 -9.14 5.14 -4.67
N GLY A 56 -8.52 4.07 -4.15
CA GLY A 56 -9.17 2.77 -4.08
C GLY A 56 -10.31 2.73 -3.05
N ARG A 57 -11.18 1.73 -3.17
CA ARG A 57 -12.18 1.38 -2.16
C ARG A 57 -11.61 0.38 -1.15
N ALA A 58 -12.15 0.39 0.06
CA ALA A 58 -11.81 -0.60 1.08
C ALA A 58 -12.29 -2.01 0.67
N LEU A 59 -11.44 -3.01 0.92
CA LEU A 59 -11.77 -4.43 0.75
C LEU A 59 -12.04 -5.06 2.12
N ARG A 60 -13.15 -5.80 2.23
CA ARG A 60 -13.55 -6.48 3.47
C ARG A 60 -12.44 -7.34 4.06
N SER A 61 -11.74 -8.10 3.23
CA SER A 61 -10.62 -8.95 3.66
C SER A 61 -9.49 -8.18 4.34
N LEU A 62 -9.17 -6.98 3.85
CA LEU A 62 -8.14 -6.12 4.44
C LEU A 62 -8.63 -5.49 5.75
N GLU A 63 -9.85 -4.97 5.77
CA GLU A 63 -10.44 -4.37 6.98
C GLU A 63 -10.61 -5.41 8.10
N ASP A 64 -11.02 -6.63 7.76
CA ASP A 64 -11.13 -7.74 8.70
C ASP A 64 -9.75 -8.13 9.25
N PHE A 65 -8.71 -8.16 8.42
CA PHE A 65 -7.35 -8.44 8.88
C PHE A 65 -6.84 -7.34 9.82
N ILE A 66 -7.02 -6.07 9.47
CA ILE A 66 -6.62 -4.95 10.32
C ILE A 66 -7.36 -5.04 11.67
N SER A 67 -8.68 -5.19 11.63
CA SER A 67 -9.53 -5.17 12.81
C SER A 67 -9.29 -6.37 13.73
N ASN A 68 -9.13 -7.57 13.16
CA ASN A 68 -9.08 -8.82 13.94
C ASN A 68 -7.65 -9.29 14.25
N GLN A 69 -6.65 -8.95 13.44
CA GLN A 69 -5.28 -9.45 13.60
C GLN A 69 -4.29 -8.36 14.04
N VAL A 70 -4.42 -7.15 13.49
CA VAL A 70 -3.48 -6.05 13.79
C VAL A 70 -3.89 -5.30 15.06
N CYS A 71 -5.12 -4.78 15.09
CA CYS A 71 -5.62 -3.92 16.17
C CYS A 71 -5.56 -4.56 17.57
N PRO A 72 -5.88 -5.85 17.79
CA PRO A 72 -5.88 -6.42 19.14
C PRO A 72 -4.50 -6.48 19.80
N MET A 73 -3.44 -6.58 19.00
CA MET A 73 -2.05 -6.67 19.47
C MET A 73 -1.26 -5.39 19.19
N TYR A 74 -1.93 -4.32 18.76
CA TYR A 74 -1.27 -3.07 18.42
C TYR A 74 -0.65 -2.42 19.66
N ALA A 75 0.63 -2.07 19.54
CA ALA A 75 1.29 -1.16 20.45
C ALA A 75 2.35 -0.35 19.71
N ASN A 76 2.63 0.84 20.22
CA ASN A 76 3.67 1.68 19.67
C ASN A 76 5.05 0.97 19.78
N THR A 77 5.86 1.03 18.72
CA THR A 77 7.06 0.20 18.56
C THR A 77 8.32 0.82 19.20
N HIS A 78 8.19 1.91 19.97
CA HIS A 78 9.33 2.61 20.58
C HIS A 78 10.06 1.80 21.67
N SER A 79 9.47 0.71 22.16
CA SER A 79 10.13 -0.24 23.07
C SER A 79 9.69 -1.66 22.73
N VAL A 80 10.60 -2.63 22.79
CA VAL A 80 10.33 -4.04 22.45
C VAL A 80 9.96 -4.87 23.70
N ALA A 81 9.65 -4.18 24.80
CA ALA A 81 9.50 -4.78 26.13
C ALA A 81 8.23 -5.64 26.24
N SER A 82 7.11 -5.22 25.63
CA SER A 82 5.85 -5.96 25.68
C SER A 82 5.68 -6.92 24.49
N ALA A 83 4.83 -7.93 24.68
CA ALA A 83 4.44 -8.84 23.60
C ALA A 83 3.75 -8.10 22.44
N THR A 84 2.90 -7.11 22.73
CA THR A 84 2.21 -6.29 21.72
C THR A 84 3.16 -5.42 20.91
N ALA A 85 4.18 -4.85 21.54
CA ALA A 85 5.16 -4.02 20.83
C ALA A 85 6.09 -4.87 19.95
N ARG A 86 6.47 -6.08 20.40
CA ARG A 86 7.13 -7.08 19.56
C ARG A 86 6.29 -7.46 18.35
N GLN A 87 5.01 -7.76 18.56
CA GLN A 87 4.12 -8.16 17.50
C GLN A 87 3.95 -7.06 16.45
N THR A 88 3.74 -5.81 16.89
CA THR A 88 3.57 -4.67 15.96
C THR A 88 4.85 -4.38 15.18
N ALA A 89 6.03 -4.52 15.82
CA ALA A 89 7.31 -4.40 15.13
C ALA A 89 7.48 -5.52 14.08
N HIS A 90 7.08 -6.75 14.40
CA HIS A 90 7.14 -7.87 13.46
C HIS A 90 6.25 -7.62 12.23
N PHE A 91 5.00 -7.22 12.41
CA PHE A 91 4.12 -6.87 11.29
C PHE A 91 4.71 -5.77 10.39
N ARG A 92 5.39 -4.78 10.98
CA ARG A 92 6.01 -3.70 10.23
C ARG A 92 7.20 -4.19 9.38
N GLU A 93 8.02 -5.10 9.90
CA GLU A 93 9.14 -5.65 9.13
C GLU A 93 8.66 -6.66 8.08
N GLU A 94 7.68 -7.51 8.38
CA GLU A 94 7.07 -8.37 7.36
C GLU A 94 6.47 -7.54 6.22
N ALA A 95 5.76 -6.46 6.53
CA ALA A 95 5.25 -5.54 5.51
C ALA A 95 6.38 -4.93 4.66
N ARG A 96 7.54 -4.63 5.27
CA ARG A 96 8.71 -4.12 4.53
C ARG A 96 9.25 -5.16 3.56
N ASP A 97 9.36 -6.40 4.00
CA ASP A 97 9.87 -7.51 3.19
C ASP A 97 8.94 -7.83 2.03
N ARG A 98 7.62 -7.82 2.26
CA ARG A 98 6.62 -8.00 1.19
C ARG A 98 6.71 -6.91 0.13
N VAL A 99 6.89 -5.65 0.53
CA VAL A 99 7.07 -4.54 -0.42
C VAL A 99 8.35 -4.71 -1.23
N LYS A 100 9.47 -5.04 -0.58
CA LYS A 100 10.74 -5.32 -1.27
C LYS A 100 10.59 -6.44 -2.29
N GLN A 101 9.95 -7.54 -1.90
CA GLN A 101 9.69 -8.68 -2.78
C GLN A 101 8.83 -8.28 -3.98
N TYR A 102 7.75 -7.52 -3.76
CA TYR A 102 6.86 -7.06 -4.84
C TYR A 102 7.58 -6.23 -5.90
N PHE A 103 8.53 -5.39 -5.48
CA PHE A 103 9.34 -4.56 -6.39
C PHE A 103 10.65 -5.24 -6.84
N ASN A 104 10.86 -6.52 -6.53
CA ASN A 104 12.09 -7.27 -6.83
C ASN A 104 13.37 -6.58 -6.32
N CYS A 105 13.30 -5.97 -5.14
CA CYS A 105 14.45 -5.34 -4.49
C CYS A 105 15.48 -6.39 -4.06
N SER A 106 16.76 -6.02 -4.15
CA SER A 106 17.91 -6.79 -3.68
C SER A 106 18.28 -6.46 -2.22
N GLU A 107 19.33 -7.10 -1.69
CA GLU A 107 19.88 -6.79 -0.36
C GLU A 107 20.48 -5.38 -0.28
N ASP A 108 20.94 -4.84 -1.41
CA ASP A 108 21.49 -3.49 -1.52
C ASP A 108 20.41 -2.41 -1.50
N ASP A 109 19.14 -2.79 -1.68
CA ASP A 109 18.00 -1.87 -1.73
C ASP A 109 17.35 -1.66 -0.35
N SER A 110 16.96 -0.41 -0.08
CA SER A 110 16.28 -0.02 1.15
C SER A 110 14.84 0.40 0.90
N ALA A 111 13.90 -0.20 1.62
CA ALA A 111 12.49 0.19 1.60
C ALA A 111 12.19 1.11 2.80
N ILE A 112 11.82 2.37 2.52
CA ILE A 112 11.56 3.40 3.53
C ILE A 112 10.07 3.75 3.50
N PHE A 113 9.38 3.62 4.64
CA PHE A 113 8.00 4.06 4.77
C PHE A 113 7.94 5.57 5.00
N CYS A 114 7.35 6.30 4.05
CA CYS A 114 7.36 7.76 4.01
C CYS A 114 6.06 8.42 4.49
N GLY A 115 5.18 7.66 5.16
CA GLY A 115 3.90 8.17 5.65
C GLY A 115 2.86 8.31 4.55
N ALA A 116 2.31 9.51 4.36
CA ALA A 116 1.16 9.74 3.49
C ALA A 116 1.52 9.76 1.99
N GLY A 117 1.46 8.59 1.36
CA GLY A 117 1.48 8.41 -0.09
C GLY A 117 2.74 8.94 -0.80
N ALA A 118 2.61 9.12 -2.12
CA ALA A 118 3.70 9.56 -2.98
C ALA A 118 4.23 10.95 -2.61
N THR A 119 3.36 11.88 -2.18
CA THR A 119 3.77 13.21 -1.72
C THR A 119 4.69 13.14 -0.51
N GLY A 120 4.38 12.28 0.46
CA GLY A 120 5.26 12.04 1.61
C GLY A 120 6.61 11.45 1.20
N ALA A 121 6.62 10.54 0.22
CA ALA A 121 7.85 9.95 -0.31
C ALA A 121 8.74 10.97 -1.02
N ILE A 122 8.17 11.81 -1.90
CA ILE A 122 8.91 12.86 -2.61
C ILE A 122 9.52 13.85 -1.60
N ARG A 123 8.73 14.32 -0.62
CA ARG A 123 9.24 15.21 0.43
C ARG A 123 10.37 14.57 1.24
N LYS A 124 10.23 13.28 1.58
CA LYS A 124 11.26 12.56 2.33
C LYS A 124 12.55 12.43 1.51
N PHE A 125 12.43 12.19 0.21
CA PHE A 125 13.55 12.10 -0.71
C PHE A 125 14.26 13.45 -0.87
N GLU A 126 13.51 14.53 -1.10
CA GLU A 126 14.04 15.91 -1.13
C GLU A 126 14.82 16.23 0.16
N ASP A 127 14.23 15.94 1.32
CA ASP A 127 14.87 16.11 2.62
C ASP A 127 16.21 15.38 2.73
N MET A 128 16.27 14.15 2.23
CA MET A 128 17.48 13.33 2.24
C MET A 128 18.55 13.92 1.32
N LEU A 129 18.19 14.38 0.12
CA LEU A 129 19.12 15.01 -0.80
C LEU A 129 19.70 16.30 -0.23
N ILE A 130 18.86 17.20 0.30
CA ILE A 130 19.31 18.48 0.87
C ILE A 130 20.23 18.26 2.08
N LYS A 131 19.94 17.26 2.91
CA LYS A 131 20.78 16.91 4.08
C LYS A 131 22.03 16.14 3.70
N SER A 132 22.07 15.54 2.51
CA SER A 132 23.27 14.89 1.99
C SER A 132 24.32 15.95 1.64
N ARG A 133 25.59 15.69 1.98
CA ARG A 133 26.69 16.63 1.69
C ARG A 133 26.95 16.82 0.18
N VAL A 134 26.41 15.93 -0.66
CA VAL A 134 26.62 15.90 -2.11
C VAL A 134 25.77 16.95 -2.82
N PHE A 135 24.54 17.19 -2.34
CA PHE A 135 23.57 18.09 -2.97
C PHE A 135 23.19 19.27 -2.07
N ALA A 136 23.91 19.49 -0.97
CA ALA A 136 23.68 20.63 -0.09
C ALA A 136 23.88 21.94 -0.88
N PRO A 137 22.88 22.84 -0.92
CA PRO A 137 23.04 24.12 -1.60
C PRO A 137 24.16 24.93 -0.94
N PRO A 138 24.94 25.70 -1.73
CA PRO A 138 26.00 26.54 -1.18
C PRO A 138 25.34 27.65 -0.33
N LYS A 139 25.44 27.46 1.00
CA LYS A 139 24.94 28.29 2.11
C LYS A 139 23.48 28.03 2.54
N SER A 140 23.35 27.30 3.65
CA SER A 140 22.78 27.96 4.83
C SER A 140 23.83 27.91 5.93
N GLU A 141 24.22 29.07 6.45
CA GLU A 141 25.04 29.17 7.65
C GLU A 141 24.23 28.67 8.85
N ARG A 142 24.08 27.35 9.01
CA ARG A 142 23.62 26.77 10.26
C ARG A 142 24.77 25.99 10.86
N LYS A 143 25.42 26.67 11.81
CA LYS A 143 26.38 26.16 12.79
C LYS A 143 26.25 24.65 12.96
N LEU A 144 27.34 23.97 12.63
CA LEU A 144 27.65 22.61 13.06
C LEU A 144 27.07 22.33 14.46
N ARG A 145 25.96 21.61 14.53
CA ARG A 145 25.64 20.83 15.73
C ARG A 145 26.27 19.47 15.52
N ARG A 146 27.49 19.34 16.03
CA ARG A 146 28.09 18.06 16.38
C ARG A 146 27.17 17.37 17.39
N ALA A 147 26.82 16.13 17.09
CA ALA A 147 26.52 15.09 18.06
C ALA A 147 27.31 13.86 17.60
#